data_AF-A0A379FPW4-F1
#
_entry.id   AF-A0A379FPW4-F1
#
_cell.length_a   1.000
_cell.length_b   1.000
_cell.length_c   1.000
_cell.angle_alpha   90.00
_cell.angle_beta   90.00
_cell.angle_gamma   90.00
#
_symmetry.space_group_name_H-M   'P 1'
#
loop_
_entity.id
_entity.type
_entity.pdbx_description
1 polymer ?
#
loop_
_entity_poly.entity_id
_entity_poly.type
_entity_poly.pdbx_seq_one_letter_code
_entity_poly.pdbx_strand_id
1 'polypeptide(L)'
;MVEIKPQALDWLFCVAVGIPFNVSCDNLEGDFEPDRIAFMRKVHAQVMLYLENGIPERPLRFINALQLFYNTPPLCAEAFPYPEDIFA
;
A
#
# COMPACT_ATOMS: atom_id res chain seq x y z
N MET A 1 2.28 -14.67 3.35
CA MET A 1 1.87 -14.29 1.97
C MET A 1 0.44 -13.72 1.89
N VAL A 2 -0.42 -14.01 2.88
CA VAL A 2 -1.81 -13.50 2.97
C VAL A 2 -1.89 -11.97 3.07
N GLU A 3 -0.91 -11.32 3.70
CA GLU A 3 -0.93 -9.88 4.02
C GLU A 3 -0.52 -8.93 2.89
N ILE A 4 -0.03 -9.42 1.75
CA ILE A 4 0.47 -8.53 0.68
C ILE A 4 -0.67 -7.71 0.05
N LYS A 5 -1.80 -8.37 -0.27
CA LYS A 5 -2.96 -7.69 -0.90
C LYS A 5 -3.71 -6.79 0.08
N PRO A 6 -4.04 -7.22 1.32
CA PRO A 6 -4.61 -6.34 2.33
C PRO A 6 -3.77 -5.07 2.54
N GLN A 7 -2.46 -5.20 2.76
CA GLN A 7 -1.63 -4.03 3.02
C GLN A 7 -1.40 -3.14 1.79
N ALA A 8 -1.49 -3.69 0.58
CA ALA A 8 -1.49 -2.87 -0.63
C ALA A 8 -2.77 -2.02 -0.73
N LEU A 9 -3.93 -2.57 -0.34
CA LEU A 9 -5.16 -1.80 -0.26
C LEU A 9 -5.10 -0.76 0.86
N ASP A 10 -4.55 -1.09 2.02
CA ASP A 10 -4.37 -0.12 3.11
C ASP A 10 -3.48 1.05 2.68
N TRP A 11 -2.40 0.80 1.94
CA TRP A 11 -1.55 1.86 1.40
C TRP A 11 -2.32 2.73 0.40
N LEU A 12 -3.09 2.14 -0.52
CA LEU A 12 -3.95 2.89 -1.44
C LEU A 12 -4.94 3.79 -0.68
N PHE A 13 -5.53 3.29 0.41
CA PHE A 13 -6.45 4.07 1.24
C PHE A 13 -5.73 5.20 1.99
N CYS A 14 -4.55 4.95 2.55
CA CYS A 14 -3.74 5.99 3.20
C CYS A 14 -3.42 7.15 2.24
N VAL A 15 -3.00 6.84 1.01
CA VAL A 15 -2.74 7.88 0.00
C VAL A 15 -4.03 8.58 -0.41
N ALA A 16 -5.14 7.85 -0.57
CA ALA A 16 -6.43 8.43 -0.91
C ALA A 16 -6.95 9.43 0.15
N VAL A 17 -6.59 9.27 1.42
CA VAL A 17 -6.91 10.24 2.49
C VAL A 17 -5.81 11.27 2.76
N GLY A 18 -4.62 11.13 2.13
CA GLY A 18 -3.50 12.03 2.31
C GLY A 18 -2.71 11.82 3.61
N ILE A 19 -2.66 10.59 4.15
CA ILE A 19 -1.86 10.24 5.33
C ILE A 19 -0.71 9.29 4.99
N PRO A 20 0.39 9.29 5.76
CA PRO A 20 1.47 8.32 5.56
C PRO A 20 1.00 6.89 5.86
N PHE A 21 1.43 5.95 5.03
CA PHE A 21 1.27 4.52 5.26
C PHE A 21 2.44 3.96 6.07
N ASN A 22 2.15 3.08 7.03
CA ASN A 22 3.14 2.28 7.74
C ASN A 22 2.78 0.82 7.58
N VAL A 23 3.73 0.01 7.11
CA VAL A 23 3.55 -1.45 7.00
C VAL A 23 3.34 -2.03 8.42
N SER A 24 2.24 -2.74 8.62
CA SER A 24 1.98 -3.47 9.86
C SER A 24 2.65 -4.84 9.74
N CYS A 25 3.40 -5.24 10.75
CA CYS A 25 4.05 -6.55 10.79
C CYS A 25 3.38 -7.47 11.82
N ASP A 26 2.22 -7.10 12.34
CA ASP A 26 1.58 -7.77 13.48
C ASP A 26 1.19 -9.23 13.16
N ASN A 27 0.98 -9.55 11.88
CA ASN A 27 0.68 -10.90 11.39
C ASN A 27 1.92 -11.66 10.86
N LEU A 28 3.12 -11.14 11.09
CA LEU A 28 4.38 -11.76 10.70
C LEU A 28 5.13 -12.39 11.89
N GLU A 29 4.52 -12.44 13.07
CA GLU A 29 5.06 -13.10 14.28
C GLU A 29 5.20 -14.63 14.07
N GLY A 30 6.28 -15.04 13.41
CA GLY A 30 6.92 -16.35 13.60
C GLY A 30 8.30 -16.12 14.24
N ASP A 31 8.99 -17.19 14.66
CA ASP A 31 10.26 -17.17 15.44
C ASP A 31 11.46 -16.38 14.83
N PHE A 32 11.26 -15.62 13.75
CA PHE A 32 12.25 -14.77 13.09
C PHE A 32 11.67 -13.37 12.87
N GLU A 33 12.44 -12.31 13.17
CA GLU A 33 12.08 -10.97 12.72
C GLU A 33 11.96 -10.99 11.19
N PRO A 34 10.77 -10.70 10.63
CA PRO A 34 10.56 -10.71 9.20
C PRO A 34 11.38 -9.58 8.58
N ASP A 35 12.02 -9.85 7.45
CA ASP A 35 12.62 -8.79 6.62
C ASP A 35 11.51 -7.82 6.16
N ARG A 36 11.34 -6.76 6.94
CA ARG A 36 10.30 -5.73 6.76
C ARG A 36 10.47 -5.03 5.42
N ILE A 37 11.70 -4.81 4.97
CA ILE A 37 11.98 -4.16 3.69
C ILE A 37 11.55 -5.09 2.55
N ALA A 38 11.94 -6.37 2.58
CA ALA A 38 11.51 -7.33 1.57
C ALA A 38 10.00 -7.52 1.54
N PHE A 39 9.32 -7.46 2.70
CA PHE A 39 7.86 -7.49 2.75
C PHE A 39 7.25 -6.22 2.15
N MET A 40 7.73 -5.03 2.54
CA MET A 40 7.25 -3.76 2.00
C MET A 40 7.48 -3.65 0.49
N ARG A 41 8.57 -4.22 -0.05
CA ARG A 41 8.81 -4.32 -1.51
C ARG A 41 7.74 -5.15 -2.22
N LYS A 42 7.28 -6.25 -1.60
CA LYS A 42 6.19 -7.07 -2.15
C LYS A 42 4.85 -6.34 -2.11
N VAL A 43 4.58 -5.60 -1.03
CA VAL A 43 3.39 -4.75 -0.93
C VAL A 43 3.42 -3.65 -2.00
N HIS A 44 4.55 -2.96 -2.16
CA HIS A 44 4.76 -1.95 -3.20
C HIS A 44 4.51 -2.51 -4.60
N ALA A 45 5.10 -3.67 -4.94
CA ALA A 45 4.86 -4.33 -6.23
C ALA A 45 3.37 -4.64 -6.45
N GLN A 46 2.64 -5.05 -5.41
CA GLN A 46 1.19 -5.28 -5.49
C GLN A 46 0.39 -3.99 -5.70
N VAL A 47 0.82 -2.86 -5.12
CA VAL A 47 0.23 -1.53 -5.40
C VAL A 47 0.44 -1.16 -6.87
N MET A 48 1.66 -1.33 -7.40
CA MET A 48 1.96 -1.03 -8.80
C MET A 48 1.08 -1.86 -9.75
N LEU A 49 0.91 -3.16 -9.46
CA LEU A 49 0.02 -4.03 -10.22
C LEU A 49 -1.45 -3.57 -10.19
N TYR A 50 -1.91 -3.00 -9.07
CA TYR A 50 -3.27 -2.45 -8.99
C TYR A 50 -3.42 -1.16 -9.79
N LEU A 51 -2.39 -0.31 -9.82
CA LEU A 51 -2.41 0.92 -10.63
C LEU A 51 -2.35 0.61 -12.14
N GLU A 52 -1.59 -0.41 -12.54
CA GLU A 52 -1.43 -0.81 -13.94
C GLU A 52 -2.62 -1.61 -14.47
N ASN A 53 -3.06 -2.65 -13.74
CA ASN A 53 -4.07 -3.59 -14.21
C ASN A 53 -5.50 -3.26 -13.75
N GLY A 54 -5.64 -2.22 -12.91
CA GLY A 54 -6.90 -1.79 -12.34
C GLY A 54 -7.13 -2.29 -10.92
N ILE A 55 -7.75 -1.43 -10.12
CA ILE A 55 -8.16 -1.70 -8.75
C ILE A 55 -9.52 -2.42 -8.76
N PRO A 56 -9.72 -3.48 -7.97
CA PRO A 56 -11.02 -4.15 -7.87
C PRO A 56 -12.16 -3.16 -7.52
N GLU A 57 -13.38 -3.45 -7.99
CA GLU A 57 -14.50 -2.49 -7.92
C GLU A 57 -14.78 -1.96 -6.50
N ARG A 58 -14.80 -2.84 -5.50
CA ARG A 58 -15.09 -2.46 -4.11
C ARG A 58 -14.05 -1.49 -3.54
N PRO A 59 -12.73 -1.79 -3.52
CA PRO A 59 -11.73 -0.82 -3.06
C PRO A 59 -11.68 0.45 -3.91
N LEU A 60 -11.88 0.35 -5.24
CA LEU A 60 -11.93 1.54 -6.10
C LEU A 60 -13.08 2.49 -5.70
N ARG A 61 -14.27 1.95 -5.42
CA ARG A 61 -15.42 2.73 -4.93
C ARG A 61 -15.09 3.45 -3.62
N PHE A 62 -14.37 2.80 -2.72
CA PHE A 62 -13.95 3.40 -1.46
C PHE A 62 -12.90 4.49 -1.67
N ILE A 63 -11.88 4.24 -2.49
CA ILE A 63 -10.85 5.23 -2.87
C ILE A 63 -11.49 6.50 -3.44
N ASN A 64 -12.42 6.36 -4.38
CA ASN A 64 -13.12 7.51 -4.96
C ASN A 64 -13.90 8.31 -3.91
N ALA A 65 -14.54 7.63 -2.96
CA ALA A 65 -15.25 8.29 -1.87
C ALA A 65 -14.29 9.03 -0.91
N LEU A 66 -13.13 8.42 -0.60
CA LEU A 66 -12.08 9.03 0.21
C LEU A 66 -11.50 10.27 -0.47
N GLN A 67 -11.15 10.17 -1.76
CA GLN A 67 -10.60 11.30 -2.52
C GLN A 67 -11.58 12.46 -2.63
N LEU A 68 -12.88 12.18 -2.83
CA LEU A 68 -13.92 13.19 -2.83
C LEU A 68 -14.08 13.85 -1.45
N PHE A 69 -14.05 13.07 -0.36
CA PHE A 69 -14.23 13.59 0.99
C PHE A 69 -13.04 14.41 1.48
N TYR A 70 -11.82 13.93 1.26
CA TYR A 70 -10.58 14.56 1.70
C TYR A 70 -9.97 15.53 0.68
N ASN A 71 -10.59 15.67 -0.50
CA ASN A 71 -10.13 16.55 -1.58
C ASN A 71 -8.65 16.29 -1.96
N THR A 72 -8.32 15.04 -2.20
CA THR A 72 -6.97 14.60 -2.64
C THR A 72 -6.95 14.32 -4.14
N PRO A 73 -5.78 14.45 -4.79
CA PRO A 73 -5.67 14.19 -6.24
C PRO A 73 -5.87 12.71 -6.57
N PRO A 74 -6.12 12.37 -7.86
CA PRO A 74 -6.07 11.00 -8.36
C PRO A 74 -4.80 10.26 -7.93
N LEU A 75 -4.90 8.96 -7.68
CA LEU A 75 -3.73 8.16 -7.30
C LEU A 75 -2.75 8.09 -8.48
N CYS A 76 -1.47 8.31 -8.20
CA CYS A 76 -0.38 8.16 -9.15
C CYS A 76 0.77 7.35 -8.52
N ALA A 77 1.60 6.72 -9.35
CA ALA A 77 2.65 5.81 -8.87
C ALA A 77 3.68 6.52 -7.98
N GLU A 78 3.90 7.82 -8.22
CA GLU A 78 4.84 8.67 -7.48
C GLU A 78 4.44 8.84 -6.01
N ALA A 79 3.16 8.64 -5.67
CA ALA A 79 2.69 8.68 -4.29
C ALA A 79 3.06 7.43 -3.47
N PHE A 80 3.66 6.42 -4.11
CA PHE A 80 4.08 5.16 -3.51
C PHE A 80 5.59 4.97 -3.73
N PRO A 81 6.44 5.66 -2.93
CA PRO A 81 7.89 5.55 -3.07
C PRO A 81 8.34 4.10 -2.85
N TYR A 82 9.32 3.67 -3.63
CA TYR A 82 9.93 2.36 -3.46
C TYR A 82 10.66 2.31 -2.11
N PRO A 83 10.49 1.24 -1.31
CA PRO A 83 11.22 1.08 -0.06
C PRO A 83 12.70 0.79 -0.33
N GLU A 84 13.49 1.86 -0.32
CA GLU A 84 14.95 1.83 -0.36
C GLU A 84 15.50 1.42 1.01
N ASP A 85 16.60 0.68 0.99
CA ASP A 85 17.39 0.43 2.19
C ASP A 85 18.44 1.53 2.28
N ILE A 86 18.27 2.47 3.20
CA ILE A 86 19.18 3.62 3.36
C ILE A 86 20.51 3.18 4.02
N PHE A 87 20.61 1.92 4.48
CA PHE A 87 21.77 1.38 5.18
C PHE A 87 22.36 0.12 4.52
N ALA A 88 21.91 -0.28 3.33
CA ALA A 88 22.48 -1.39 2.56
C ALA A 88 23.75 -1.01 1.78
#